data_AF-A0A4V3MYE3-F1
#
_entry.id   AF-A0A4V3MYE3-F1
#
_cell.length_a   1.000
_cell.length_b   1.000
_cell.length_c   1.000
_cell.angle_alpha   90.00
_cell.angle_beta   90.00
_cell.angle_gamma   90.00
#
_symmetry.space_group_name_H-M   'P 1'
#
loop_
_entity.id
_entity.type
_entity.pdbx_description
1 polymer ?
#
loop_
_entity_poly.entity_id
_entity_poly.type
_entity_poly.pdbx_seq_one_letter_code
_entity_poly.pdbx_strand_id
1 'polypeptide(L)'
;MQLRSFIFLGLCAAIGMSSPAFAAMPANMAAQQPVSLEKTDAIPVAAKSDAAQLKLLKKKKNPTPDDLAQIKKIEAKIVADKENAKAKALEARKLAMREAAKARADAARQAFLAQKGKSAPAAEVAEANTAKKTTKIIEPIEPVTPIQSAEPIPAEAMNVALTGNNGELRSEVVGGQKQSSGGLFAGLFGGTSSGSSISYLPETRALDSALAQRNAKKPFKVKPEFVPQDVEFTGYDAGTIVIDTSARRLYLVESSTTARRYAIAVGREGLQFKGTVAVGDKQEWPRWIPTLDMQKREPKHYGQYKDGMAGGGQNPLGARAIYLYDGKKDTHLRIHGTIAPQSIGTSASNGCFRMMNEHVMDLYSRVRVGTKVVII
;
A
#
# COMPACT_ATOMS: atom_id res chain seq x y z
N MET A 1 -6.70 31.15 -62.78
CA MET A 1 -7.91 30.48 -63.28
C MET A 1 -8.74 30.00 -62.09
N GLN A 2 -9.96 30.55 -61.96
CA GLN A 2 -11.18 30.05 -61.27
C GLN A 2 -11.06 29.61 -59.80
N LEU A 3 -11.43 30.41 -58.78
CA LEU A 3 -12.77 30.83 -58.31
C LEU A 3 -13.82 29.70 -58.21
N ARG A 4 -14.33 29.47 -56.98
CA ARG A 4 -15.77 29.46 -56.66
C ARG A 4 -16.06 29.40 -55.15
N SER A 5 -16.58 30.51 -54.64
CA SER A 5 -17.44 30.60 -53.46
C SER A 5 -18.84 30.06 -53.78
N PHE A 6 -19.53 29.54 -52.76
CA PHE A 6 -21.00 29.56 -52.70
C PHE A 6 -21.45 30.04 -51.31
N ILE A 7 -22.31 31.04 -51.33
CA ILE A 7 -23.10 31.64 -50.25
C ILE A 7 -24.55 31.17 -50.46
N PHE A 8 -25.33 30.96 -49.40
CA PHE A 8 -26.74 31.40 -49.21
C PHE A 8 -27.20 30.90 -47.80
N LEU A 9 -27.46 31.71 -46.78
CA LEU A 9 -28.46 32.78 -46.49
C LEU A 9 -29.72 32.25 -45.77
N GLY A 10 -30.10 32.95 -44.68
CA GLY A 10 -31.46 33.03 -44.13
C GLY A 10 -31.70 32.21 -42.85
N LEU A 11 -32.41 32.69 -41.82
CA LEU A 11 -33.16 33.92 -41.59
C LEU A 11 -33.56 33.97 -40.10
N CYS A 12 -33.61 35.17 -39.53
CA CYS A 12 -34.06 35.52 -38.18
C CYS A 12 -35.52 35.12 -37.87
N ALA A 13 -35.85 34.91 -36.59
CA ALA A 13 -37.06 35.45 -35.97
C ALA A 13 -37.04 35.32 -34.43
N ALA A 14 -37.10 36.45 -33.74
CA ALA A 14 -37.46 36.57 -32.34
C ALA A 14 -38.96 36.83 -32.22
N ILE A 15 -39.67 36.15 -31.31
CA ILE A 15 -40.99 36.57 -30.82
C ILE A 15 -41.08 36.18 -29.34
N GLY A 16 -41.19 37.19 -28.47
CA GLY A 16 -41.80 37.06 -27.16
C GLY A 16 -43.22 37.61 -27.20
N MET A 17 -44.14 36.98 -26.45
CA MET A 17 -45.41 37.51 -25.94
C MET A 17 -45.75 36.62 -24.73
N SER A 18 -45.71 37.05 -23.46
CA SER A 18 -46.64 37.93 -22.73
C SER A 18 -48.11 37.51 -22.83
N SER A 19 -48.74 37.18 -21.69
CA SER A 19 -50.06 37.70 -21.28
C SER A 19 -50.55 37.13 -19.92
N PRO A 20 -51.53 37.79 -19.25
CA PRO A 20 -51.53 38.03 -17.80
C PRO A 20 -52.82 37.57 -17.07
N ALA A 21 -52.88 37.79 -15.75
CA ALA A 21 -54.13 38.01 -14.98
C ALA A 21 -53.79 38.70 -13.63
N PHE A 22 -54.06 40.01 -13.46
CA PHE A 22 -55.23 40.62 -12.77
C PHE A 22 -55.47 40.07 -11.34
N ALA A 23 -55.02 40.72 -10.25
CA ALA A 23 -55.40 42.00 -9.61
C ALA A 23 -56.67 41.93 -8.72
N ALA A 24 -56.48 42.08 -7.39
CA ALA A 24 -57.33 42.83 -6.45
C ALA A 24 -56.71 42.85 -5.03
N MET A 25 -56.65 44.02 -4.39
CA MET A 25 -56.39 44.26 -2.94
C MET A 25 -57.73 44.62 -2.23
N PRO A 26 -57.83 45.05 -0.95
CA PRO A 26 -56.90 45.05 0.20
C PRO A 26 -57.52 44.59 1.56
N ALA A 27 -56.66 44.62 2.60
CA ALA A 27 -56.93 44.82 4.04
C ALA A 27 -57.50 43.66 4.89
N ASN A 28 -56.71 43.19 5.87
CA ASN A 28 -57.07 43.34 7.29
C ASN A 28 -55.86 43.16 8.23
N MET A 29 -55.87 43.91 9.32
CA MET A 29 -54.93 43.87 10.43
C MET A 29 -55.15 42.64 11.32
N ALA A 30 -54.08 42.06 11.88
CA ALA A 30 -53.91 41.86 13.34
C ALA A 30 -52.75 40.90 13.65
N ALA A 31 -51.82 41.42 14.46
CA ALA A 31 -51.10 40.78 15.57
C ALA A 31 -50.49 39.38 15.40
N GLN A 32 -49.15 39.33 15.40
CA GLN A 32 -48.42 38.36 16.21
C GLN A 32 -47.04 38.91 16.60
N GLN A 33 -46.67 38.66 17.86
CA GLN A 33 -45.63 39.31 18.67
C GLN A 33 -44.18 38.99 18.22
N PRO A 34 -43.20 39.85 18.59
CA PRO A 34 -41.83 39.72 18.15
C PRO A 34 -41.09 38.61 18.92
N VAL A 35 -40.57 37.62 18.21
CA VAL A 35 -39.61 36.67 18.76
C VAL A 35 -38.21 37.28 18.64
N SER A 36 -37.56 37.38 19.79
CA SER A 36 -36.24 37.92 20.07
C SER A 36 -35.17 37.63 19.02
N LEU A 37 -34.63 38.69 18.42
CA LEU A 37 -33.28 38.68 17.83
C LEU A 37 -32.27 38.43 18.95
N GLU A 38 -31.76 37.21 19.05
CA GLU A 38 -30.52 36.98 19.77
C GLU A 38 -29.43 37.84 19.11
N LYS A 39 -28.91 38.79 19.89
CA LYS A 39 -27.73 39.56 19.55
C LYS A 39 -26.60 38.56 19.29
N THR A 40 -26.24 38.42 18.03
CA THR A 40 -24.94 37.88 17.68
C THR A 40 -23.93 38.89 18.20
N ASP A 41 -23.18 38.53 19.24
CA ASP A 41 -22.02 39.30 19.67
C ASP A 41 -21.07 39.41 18.49
N ALA A 42 -21.13 40.56 17.81
CA ALA A 42 -20.18 40.95 16.79
C ALA A 42 -18.84 41.13 17.49
N ILE A 43 -18.02 40.09 17.49
CA ILE A 43 -16.60 40.18 17.83
C ILE A 43 -15.99 41.19 16.85
N PRO A 44 -15.43 42.32 17.32
CA PRO A 44 -14.85 43.31 16.43
C PRO A 44 -13.56 42.74 15.81
N VAL A 45 -13.66 42.17 14.61
CA VAL A 45 -12.48 41.77 13.82
C VAL A 45 -11.93 43.00 13.12
N ALA A 46 -11.25 43.85 13.90
CA ALA A 46 -10.34 44.86 13.40
C ALA A 46 -8.92 44.60 13.93
N ALA A 47 -8.42 43.38 13.72
CA ALA A 47 -6.99 43.08 13.87
C ALA A 47 -6.46 42.63 12.51
N LYS A 48 -5.57 43.42 11.91
CA LYS A 48 -4.80 43.00 10.72
C LYS A 48 -4.18 41.63 11.05
N SER A 49 -4.45 40.60 10.25
CA SER A 49 -3.97 39.23 10.54
C SER A 49 -2.45 39.21 10.76
N ASP A 50 -1.96 38.37 11.66
CA ASP A 50 -0.52 38.24 11.97
C ASP A 50 0.32 38.02 10.68
N ALA A 51 -0.25 37.31 9.70
CA ALA A 51 0.33 37.14 8.37
C ALA A 51 0.39 38.43 7.53
N ALA A 52 -0.59 39.32 7.64
CA ALA A 52 -0.59 40.63 6.98
C ALA A 52 0.40 41.60 7.64
N GLN A 53 0.54 41.54 8.97
CA GLN A 53 1.53 42.33 9.72
C GLN A 53 2.96 41.89 9.39
N LEU A 54 3.21 40.58 9.30
CA LEU A 54 4.51 40.05 8.87
C LEU A 54 4.92 40.53 7.47
N LYS A 55 3.98 40.54 6.51
CA LYS A 55 4.24 41.02 5.15
C LYS A 55 4.55 42.52 5.10
N LEU A 56 3.89 43.32 5.94
CA LEU A 56 4.12 44.76 6.00
C LEU A 56 5.50 45.09 6.58
N LEU A 57 5.88 44.41 7.67
CA LEU A 57 7.18 44.60 8.33
C LEU A 57 8.35 44.15 7.46
N LYS A 58 8.20 43.06 6.69
CA LYS A 58 9.22 42.58 5.75
C LYS A 58 9.39 43.44 4.49
N LYS A 59 8.45 44.34 4.18
CA LYS A 59 8.51 45.22 3.00
C LYS A 59 9.27 46.54 3.27
N LYS A 60 9.65 46.83 4.53
CA LYS A 60 10.43 48.02 4.88
C LYS A 60 11.86 47.90 4.36
N LYS A 61 12.35 48.93 3.65
CA LYS A 61 13.67 48.95 3.01
C LYS A 61 14.84 48.96 4.01
N ASN A 62 14.63 49.54 5.20
CA ASN A 62 15.57 49.56 6.33
C ASN A 62 14.81 49.22 7.63
N PRO A 63 14.72 47.95 8.05
CA PRO A 63 14.03 47.57 9.29
C PRO A 63 14.84 47.97 10.53
N THR A 64 14.16 48.55 11.53
CA THR A 64 14.79 48.85 12.83
C THR A 64 14.98 47.56 13.64
N PRO A 65 15.85 47.55 14.68
CA PRO A 65 15.98 46.41 15.58
C PRO A 65 14.64 45.96 16.20
N ASP A 66 13.74 46.90 16.48
CA ASP A 66 12.39 46.61 16.98
C ASP A 66 11.49 45.93 15.92
N ASP A 67 11.60 46.32 14.65
CA ASP A 67 10.88 45.67 13.55
C ASP A 67 11.31 44.20 13.40
N LEU A 68 12.61 43.92 13.58
CA LEU A 68 13.16 42.55 13.54
C LEU A 68 12.67 41.70 14.74
N ALA A 69 12.57 42.29 15.92
CA ALA A 69 12.03 41.62 17.10
C ALA A 69 10.54 41.28 16.91
N GLN A 70 9.77 42.20 16.33
CA GLN A 70 8.35 41.97 16.00
C GLN A 70 8.16 40.89 14.94
N ILE A 71 9.00 40.87 13.89
CA ILE A 71 8.98 39.81 12.87
C ILE A 71 9.18 38.43 13.52
N LYS A 72 10.21 38.28 14.36
CA LYS A 72 10.48 37.00 15.06
C LYS A 72 9.32 36.57 15.94
N LYS A 73 8.72 37.51 16.68
CA LYS A 73 7.57 37.23 17.55
C LYS A 73 6.34 36.78 16.77
N ILE A 74 6.05 37.43 15.64
CA ILE A 74 4.93 37.09 14.77
C ILE A 74 5.16 35.74 14.08
N GLU A 75 6.38 35.46 13.62
CA GLU A 75 6.74 34.16 13.03
C GLU A 75 6.59 33.02 14.03
N ALA A 76 7.08 33.19 15.27
CA ALA A 76 6.91 32.19 16.33
C ALA A 76 5.43 31.92 16.63
N LYS A 77 4.60 32.97 16.67
CA LYS A 77 3.15 32.83 16.88
C LYS A 77 2.46 32.07 15.75
N ILE A 78 2.81 32.38 14.49
CA ILE A 78 2.26 31.67 13.31
C ILE A 78 2.66 30.18 13.30
N VAL A 79 3.88 29.86 13.74
CA VAL A 79 4.34 28.47 13.86
C VAL A 79 3.53 27.74 14.94
N ALA A 80 3.40 28.32 16.13
CA ALA A 80 2.63 27.74 17.23
C ALA A 80 1.14 27.52 16.86
N ASP A 81 0.51 28.50 16.20
CA ASP A 81 -0.88 28.38 15.76
C ASP A 81 -1.07 27.28 14.71
N LYS A 82 -0.10 27.11 13.80
CA LYS A 82 -0.11 26.01 12.82
C LYS A 82 0.06 24.65 13.47
N GLU A 83 0.90 24.53 14.48
CA GLU A 83 1.10 23.28 15.22
C GLU A 83 -0.16 22.91 16.01
N ASN A 84 -0.77 23.88 16.69
CA ASN A 84 -2.04 23.69 17.38
C ASN A 84 -3.18 23.29 16.42
N ALA A 85 -3.25 23.90 15.24
CA ALA A 85 -4.23 23.53 14.22
C ALA A 85 -3.99 22.10 13.68
N LYS A 86 -2.74 21.71 13.44
CA LYS A 86 -2.37 20.34 13.03
C LYS A 86 -2.71 19.31 14.11
N ALA A 87 -2.42 19.62 15.38
CA ALA A 87 -2.74 18.74 16.50
C ALA A 87 -4.26 18.52 16.62
N LYS A 88 -5.06 19.60 16.56
CA LYS A 88 -6.53 19.52 16.57
C LYS A 88 -7.07 18.72 15.38
N ALA A 89 -6.53 18.92 14.18
CA ALA A 89 -6.94 18.16 13.00
C ALA A 89 -6.59 16.66 13.11
N LEU A 90 -5.45 16.34 13.73
CA LEU A 90 -5.03 14.95 13.95
C LEU A 90 -5.90 14.25 14.99
N GLU A 91 -6.28 14.94 16.07
CA GLU A 91 -7.24 14.43 17.05
C GLU A 91 -8.65 14.25 16.46
N ALA A 92 -9.14 15.21 15.68
CA ALA A 92 -10.41 15.09 14.97
C ALA A 92 -10.42 13.90 13.99
N ARG A 93 -9.31 13.68 13.29
CA ARG A 93 -9.15 12.53 12.38
C ARG A 93 -9.11 11.19 13.13
N LYS A 94 -8.48 11.13 14.30
CA LYS A 94 -8.49 9.95 15.17
C LYS A 94 -9.91 9.65 15.67
N LEU A 95 -10.65 10.67 16.10
CA LEU A 95 -12.03 10.54 16.54
C LEU A 95 -12.92 10.01 15.41
N ALA A 96 -12.86 10.63 14.22
CA ALA A 96 -13.62 10.19 13.04
C ALA A 96 -13.28 8.74 12.63
N MET A 97 -12.01 8.33 12.73
CA MET A 97 -11.62 6.94 12.46
C MET A 97 -12.21 5.97 13.49
N ARG A 98 -12.24 6.33 14.78
CA ARG A 98 -12.84 5.52 15.84
C ARG A 98 -14.35 5.40 15.65
N GLU A 99 -15.04 6.48 15.31
CA GLU A 99 -16.48 6.47 15.04
C GLU A 99 -16.82 5.65 13.80
N ALA A 100 -16.05 5.80 12.71
CA ALA A 100 -16.23 4.97 11.52
C ALA A 100 -15.96 3.47 11.78
N ALA A 101 -14.98 3.15 12.62
CA ALA A 101 -14.72 1.77 13.03
C ALA A 101 -15.87 1.20 13.88
N LYS A 102 -16.42 1.99 14.81
CA LYS A 102 -17.58 1.62 15.61
C LYS A 102 -18.81 1.38 14.74
N ALA A 103 -19.11 2.31 13.83
CA ALA A 103 -20.24 2.17 12.89
C ALA A 103 -20.12 0.92 12.01
N ARG A 104 -18.91 0.56 11.56
CA ARG A 104 -18.68 -0.69 10.81
C ARG A 104 -18.88 -1.94 11.66
N ALA A 105 -18.43 -1.91 12.92
CA ALA A 105 -18.64 -3.02 13.85
C ALA A 105 -20.14 -3.22 14.15
N ASP A 106 -20.89 -2.14 14.34
CA ASP A 106 -22.33 -2.18 14.58
C ASP A 106 -23.09 -2.67 13.34
N ALA A 107 -22.73 -2.19 12.14
CA ALA A 107 -23.29 -2.67 10.89
C ALA A 107 -23.03 -4.17 10.66
N ALA A 108 -21.81 -4.64 10.96
CA ALA A 108 -21.47 -6.06 10.88
C ALA A 108 -22.27 -6.92 11.88
N ARG A 109 -22.47 -6.41 13.11
CA ARG A 109 -23.30 -7.07 14.13
C ARG A 109 -24.77 -7.15 13.70
N GLN A 110 -25.31 -6.08 13.12
CA GLN A 110 -26.68 -6.07 12.60
C GLN A 110 -26.85 -7.03 11.41
N ALA A 111 -25.89 -7.06 10.48
CA ALA A 111 -25.89 -8.00 9.36
C ALA A 111 -25.85 -9.47 9.83
N PHE A 112 -25.03 -9.77 10.86
CA PHE A 112 -24.96 -11.10 11.45
C PHE A 112 -26.28 -11.52 12.13
N LEU A 113 -26.92 -10.60 12.87
CA LEU A 113 -28.22 -10.85 13.50
C LEU A 113 -29.34 -11.05 12.48
N ALA A 114 -29.34 -10.28 11.39
CA ALA A 114 -30.30 -10.42 10.30
C ALA A 114 -30.15 -11.76 9.55
N GLN A 115 -28.93 -12.30 9.47
CA GLN A 115 -28.68 -13.62 8.89
C GLN A 115 -29.13 -14.76 9.81
N LYS A 116 -29.00 -14.59 11.14
CA LYS A 116 -29.45 -15.58 12.13
C LYS A 116 -30.98 -15.68 12.24
N GLY A 117 -31.72 -14.64 11.85
CA GLY A 117 -33.19 -14.63 11.82
C GLY A 117 -33.82 -15.29 10.58
N LYS A 118 -33.03 -15.76 9.60
CA LYS A 118 -33.52 -16.34 8.33
C LYS A 118 -33.35 -17.86 8.21
N SER A 119 -33.05 -18.57 9.29
CA SER A 119 -32.84 -20.02 9.25
C SER A 119 -33.72 -20.79 10.25
N ALA A 120 -34.75 -21.46 9.74
CA ALA A 120 -35.34 -22.74 10.17
C ALA A 120 -36.35 -23.20 9.07
N PRO A 121 -36.54 -24.51 8.78
CA PRO A 121 -36.69 -25.57 9.78
C PRO A 121 -35.80 -26.81 9.60
N ALA A 122 -35.89 -27.62 10.66
CA ALA A 122 -35.25 -28.89 10.95
C ALA A 122 -35.27 -29.93 9.82
N ALA A 123 -34.16 -30.65 9.71
CA ALA A 123 -34.13 -32.02 9.20
C ALA A 123 -33.27 -32.86 10.17
N GLU A 124 -33.87 -33.94 10.66
CA GLU A 124 -33.25 -35.02 11.42
C GLU A 124 -31.99 -35.55 10.72
N VAL A 125 -30.96 -35.84 11.50
CA VAL A 125 -30.01 -36.89 11.12
C VAL A 125 -29.62 -37.67 12.37
N ALA A 126 -29.93 -38.96 12.26
CA ALA A 126 -29.74 -40.05 13.18
C ALA A 126 -28.32 -40.20 13.72
N GLU A 127 -28.28 -40.81 14.91
CA GLU A 127 -27.10 -41.42 15.52
C GLU A 127 -26.40 -42.40 14.56
N ALA A 128 -25.09 -42.26 14.43
CA ALA A 128 -24.21 -43.36 14.02
C ALA A 128 -22.90 -43.25 14.80
N ASN A 129 -22.66 -44.31 15.57
CA ASN A 129 -21.51 -44.53 16.42
C ASN A 129 -20.25 -44.93 15.62
N THR A 130 -19.11 -44.87 16.31
CA THR A 130 -17.79 -45.49 16.01
C THR A 130 -16.91 -44.88 14.92
N ALA A 131 -15.75 -44.35 15.34
CA ALA A 131 -14.47 -45.06 15.23
C ALA A 131 -13.30 -44.14 15.62
N LYS A 132 -12.55 -44.57 16.65
CA LYS A 132 -11.22 -44.04 16.99
C LYS A 132 -10.30 -44.16 15.78
N LYS A 133 -9.69 -43.06 15.34
CA LYS A 133 -8.48 -43.10 14.51
C LYS A 133 -7.39 -42.29 15.21
N THR A 134 -6.46 -43.04 15.76
CA THR A 134 -5.15 -42.67 16.28
C THR A 134 -4.44 -41.70 15.31
N THR A 135 -4.32 -40.44 15.71
CA THR A 135 -3.38 -39.50 15.11
C THR A 135 -1.98 -39.89 15.54
N LYS A 136 -1.17 -40.33 14.58
CA LYS A 136 0.27 -40.46 14.72
C LYS A 136 0.85 -39.12 15.17
N ILE A 137 1.61 -39.19 16.26
CA ILE A 137 2.45 -38.14 16.81
C ILE A 137 3.40 -37.69 15.70
N ILE A 138 3.28 -36.42 15.28
CA ILE A 138 4.27 -35.76 14.44
C ILE A 138 5.40 -35.34 15.38
N GLU A 139 6.59 -35.86 15.14
CA GLU A 139 7.80 -35.49 15.86
C GLU A 139 8.07 -33.98 15.72
N PRO A 140 8.43 -33.27 16.81
CA PRO A 140 8.81 -31.87 16.72
C PRO A 140 10.08 -31.72 15.89
N ILE A 141 9.98 -30.92 14.83
CA ILE A 141 11.12 -30.47 14.02
C ILE A 141 12.10 -29.74 14.94
N GLU A 142 13.37 -30.16 14.91
CA GLU A 142 14.46 -29.50 15.62
C GLU A 142 14.55 -28.02 15.19
N PRO A 143 14.66 -27.08 16.12
CA PRO A 143 14.79 -25.67 15.79
C PRO A 143 16.08 -25.46 15.00
N VAL A 144 15.94 -24.96 13.77
CA VAL A 144 17.03 -24.48 12.94
C VAL A 144 17.88 -23.55 13.79
N THR A 145 19.15 -23.91 13.98
CA THR A 145 20.11 -23.14 14.75
C THR A 145 20.12 -21.69 14.27
N PRO A 146 20.03 -20.70 15.17
CA PRO A 146 20.03 -19.30 14.78
C PRO A 146 21.32 -18.98 14.03
N ILE A 147 21.16 -18.52 12.79
CA ILE A 147 22.24 -17.97 11.97
C ILE A 147 22.91 -16.87 12.80
N GLN A 148 24.22 -16.99 12.97
CA GLN A 148 25.10 -16.09 13.71
C GLN A 148 24.78 -14.61 13.45
N SER A 149 24.31 -13.95 14.49
CA SER A 149 24.53 -12.53 14.78
C SER A 149 26.05 -12.26 14.85
N ALA A 150 26.60 -11.07 14.67
CA ALA A 150 26.07 -9.77 14.31
C ALA A 150 27.31 -8.92 14.06
N GLU A 151 27.45 -8.37 12.85
CA GLU A 151 28.00 -7.02 12.83
C GLU A 151 26.94 -6.12 13.50
N PRO A 152 27.31 -5.28 14.47
CA PRO A 152 26.37 -4.33 15.05
C PRO A 152 25.81 -3.46 13.92
N ILE A 153 24.48 -3.37 13.85
CA ILE A 153 23.79 -2.53 12.87
C ILE A 153 24.29 -1.09 13.09
N PRO A 154 24.96 -0.46 12.11
CA PRO A 154 25.45 0.90 12.25
C PRO A 154 24.30 1.86 12.56
N ALA A 155 24.56 2.94 13.30
CA ALA A 155 23.53 3.94 13.63
C ALA A 155 22.86 4.53 12.37
N GLU A 156 23.60 4.63 11.27
CA GLU A 156 23.07 5.08 9.97
C GLU A 156 22.05 4.10 9.36
N ALA A 157 22.30 2.79 9.50
CA ALA A 157 21.34 1.77 9.07
C ALA A 157 20.06 1.78 9.93
N MET A 158 20.18 2.14 11.22
CA MET A 158 19.00 2.38 12.06
C MET A 158 18.22 3.63 11.65
N ASN A 159 18.90 4.69 11.17
CA ASN A 159 18.24 5.87 10.61
C ASN A 159 17.41 5.50 9.38
N VAL A 160 17.96 4.68 8.47
CA VAL A 160 17.21 4.18 7.29
C VAL A 160 15.98 3.36 7.70
N ALA A 161 16.06 2.60 8.79
CA ALA A 161 14.89 1.88 9.33
C ALA A 161 13.78 2.83 9.83
N LEU A 162 14.14 4.04 10.26
CA LEU A 162 13.22 5.08 10.75
C LEU A 162 12.68 5.96 9.63
N THR A 163 13.54 6.38 8.69
CA THR A 163 13.21 7.35 7.63
C THR A 163 12.73 6.69 6.34
N GLY A 164 13.10 5.42 6.12
CA GLY A 164 12.77 4.62 4.96
C GLY A 164 13.85 4.62 3.87
N ASN A 165 13.76 3.64 2.98
CA ASN A 165 14.66 3.46 1.83
C ASN A 165 14.17 4.25 0.60
N ASN A 166 15.05 4.92 -0.12
CA ASN A 166 14.69 5.61 -1.37
C ASN A 166 14.59 4.69 -2.60
N GLY A 167 14.70 3.36 -2.42
CA GLY A 167 14.60 2.36 -3.49
C GLY A 167 15.95 1.94 -4.08
N GLU A 168 17.03 2.21 -3.34
CA GLU A 168 18.40 1.94 -3.79
C GLU A 168 18.91 0.58 -3.34
N LEU A 169 18.41 0.06 -2.21
CA LEU A 169 18.86 -1.20 -1.63
C LEU A 169 18.66 -2.40 -2.58
N ARG A 170 19.79 -2.93 -3.04
CA ARG A 170 19.93 -4.14 -3.85
C ARG A 170 21.17 -4.90 -3.36
N SER A 171 20.98 -6.06 -2.75
CA SER A 171 22.12 -6.90 -2.35
C SER A 171 22.59 -7.82 -3.48
N GLU A 172 21.81 -7.93 -4.57
CA GLU A 172 22.25 -8.58 -5.80
C GLU A 172 22.74 -7.55 -6.82
N VAL A 173 24.02 -7.65 -7.19
CA VAL A 173 24.58 -6.85 -8.29
C VAL A 173 24.35 -7.59 -9.59
N VAL A 174 23.62 -6.98 -10.53
CA VAL A 174 23.48 -7.48 -11.91
C VAL A 174 24.88 -7.52 -12.54
N GLY A 175 25.41 -8.71 -12.81
CA GLY A 175 26.74 -8.90 -13.42
C GLY A 175 27.90 -9.12 -12.45
N GLY A 176 27.66 -9.23 -11.14
CA GLY A 176 28.70 -9.58 -10.18
C GLY A 176 29.08 -11.06 -10.27
N GLN A 177 30.14 -11.40 -11.02
CA GLN A 177 30.83 -12.65 -10.77
C GLN A 177 31.33 -12.62 -9.32
N LYS A 178 30.82 -13.53 -8.48
CA LYS A 178 31.54 -13.87 -7.26
C LYS A 178 32.89 -14.41 -7.73
N GLN A 179 33.96 -13.66 -7.48
CA GLN A 179 35.27 -14.27 -7.29
C GLN A 179 35.12 -15.21 -6.10
N SER A 180 34.67 -16.44 -6.34
CA SER A 180 35.07 -17.54 -5.49
C SER A 180 36.57 -17.66 -5.74
N SER A 181 37.38 -17.05 -4.88
CA SER A 181 38.73 -17.55 -4.61
C SER A 181 38.55 -18.93 -3.95
N GLY A 182 38.10 -19.89 -4.75
CA GLY A 182 38.12 -21.30 -4.44
C GLY A 182 39.59 -21.66 -4.41
N GLY A 183 40.18 -21.63 -3.23
CA GLY A 183 41.50 -22.18 -3.00
C GLY A 183 41.53 -23.61 -3.56
N LEU A 184 42.68 -23.97 -4.12
CA LEU A 184 43.00 -25.24 -4.82
C LEU A 184 42.73 -26.54 -4.03
N PHE A 185 42.03 -26.49 -2.90
CA PHE A 185 41.70 -27.62 -2.02
C PHE A 185 40.21 -28.02 -2.01
N ALA A 186 39.31 -27.30 -2.70
CA ALA A 186 37.87 -27.61 -2.71
C ALA A 186 37.48 -28.90 -3.49
N GLY A 187 38.44 -29.57 -4.13
CA GLY A 187 38.21 -30.80 -4.90
C GLY A 187 38.29 -32.10 -4.12
N LEU A 188 38.71 -32.10 -2.85
CA LEU A 188 39.04 -33.34 -2.11
C LEU A 188 38.06 -33.73 -0.99
N PHE A 189 37.16 -32.83 -0.57
CA PHE A 189 36.09 -33.16 0.37
C PHE A 189 34.77 -32.67 -0.23
N GLY A 190 33.88 -33.61 -0.54
CA GLY A 190 32.60 -33.39 -1.22
C GLY A 190 31.86 -32.14 -0.71
N GLY A 191 31.96 -31.06 -1.48
CA GLY A 191 31.25 -29.82 -1.22
C GLY A 191 29.78 -30.04 -1.51
N THR A 192 28.99 -30.20 -0.44
CA THR A 192 27.54 -29.99 -0.52
C THR A 192 27.33 -28.57 -1.06
N SER A 193 26.45 -28.44 -2.05
CA SER A 193 26.02 -27.16 -2.61
C SER A 193 25.35 -26.34 -1.51
N SER A 194 26.16 -25.61 -0.75
CA SER A 194 25.72 -24.61 0.21
C SER A 194 24.96 -23.56 -0.57
N GLY A 195 23.65 -23.45 -0.29
CA GLY A 195 22.79 -22.45 -0.87
C GLY A 195 23.47 -21.09 -0.80
N SER A 196 23.53 -20.37 -1.92
CA SER A 196 24.13 -19.05 -1.97
C SER A 196 23.31 -18.11 -1.09
N SER A 197 23.65 -17.98 0.19
CA SER A 197 23.05 -17.01 1.09
C SER A 197 23.39 -15.62 0.58
N ILE A 198 22.36 -14.85 0.23
CA ILE A 198 22.50 -13.42 -0.10
C ILE A 198 23.03 -12.73 1.16
N SER A 199 24.16 -12.04 1.05
CA SER A 199 24.65 -11.17 2.12
C SER A 199 23.93 -9.84 2.01
N TYR A 200 22.94 -9.61 2.88
CA TYR A 200 22.15 -8.38 2.85
C TYR A 200 22.91 -7.16 3.39
N LEU A 201 22.63 -6.00 2.82
CA LEU A 201 23.12 -4.71 3.30
C LEU A 201 22.71 -4.45 4.78
N PRO A 202 23.53 -3.75 5.58
CA PRO A 202 23.17 -3.40 6.97
C PRO A 202 21.81 -2.72 7.11
N GLU A 203 21.46 -1.83 6.18
CA GLU A 203 20.19 -1.11 6.12
C GLU A 203 19.01 -2.07 5.91
N THR A 204 19.17 -3.05 5.03
CA THR A 204 18.18 -4.10 4.80
C THR A 204 18.00 -4.93 6.05
N ARG A 205 19.10 -5.34 6.71
CA ARG A 205 19.04 -6.08 7.98
C ARG A 205 18.32 -5.28 9.07
N ALA A 206 18.57 -3.97 9.15
CA ALA A 206 17.90 -3.08 10.09
C ALA A 206 16.38 -3.02 9.85
N LEU A 207 15.95 -2.80 8.61
CA LEU A 207 14.53 -2.78 8.24
C LEU A 207 13.84 -4.14 8.44
N ASP A 208 14.53 -5.24 8.14
CA ASP A 208 14.03 -6.60 8.35
C ASP A 208 13.85 -6.89 9.84
N SER A 209 14.81 -6.50 10.69
CA SER A 209 14.69 -6.63 12.14
C SER A 209 13.54 -5.79 12.71
N ALA A 210 13.33 -4.57 12.20
CA ALA A 210 12.21 -3.72 12.59
C ALA A 210 10.86 -4.33 12.18
N LEU A 211 10.79 -4.99 11.04
CA LEU A 211 9.62 -5.76 10.61
C LEU A 211 9.38 -6.96 11.55
N ALA A 212 10.41 -7.74 11.86
CA ALA A 212 10.32 -8.89 12.76
C ALA A 212 9.81 -8.47 14.15
N GLN A 213 10.35 -7.38 14.71
CA GLN A 213 9.88 -6.82 15.98
C GLN A 213 8.41 -6.40 15.93
N ARG A 214 7.95 -5.82 14.80
CA ARG A 214 6.54 -5.45 14.61
C ARG A 214 5.66 -6.70 14.57
N ASN A 215 6.06 -7.72 13.82
CA ASN A 215 5.33 -8.98 13.71
C ASN A 215 5.27 -9.71 15.06
N ALA A 216 6.34 -9.69 15.84
CA ALA A 216 6.37 -10.26 17.18
C ALA A 216 5.38 -9.56 18.14
N LYS A 217 5.25 -8.23 18.03
CA LYS A 217 4.29 -7.44 18.83
C LYS A 217 2.83 -7.68 18.41
N LYS A 218 2.58 -7.93 17.13
CA LYS A 218 1.24 -8.14 16.56
C LYS A 218 1.28 -9.26 15.53
N PRO A 219 1.29 -10.53 15.97
CA PRO A 219 1.38 -11.65 15.06
C PRO A 219 0.10 -11.77 14.24
N PHE A 220 0.27 -11.95 12.93
CA PHE A 220 -0.84 -12.30 12.04
C PHE A 220 -0.93 -13.81 11.93
N LYS A 221 -2.08 -14.39 12.29
CA LYS A 221 -2.30 -15.83 12.14
C LYS A 221 -2.60 -16.15 10.67
N VAL A 222 -1.59 -16.67 9.99
CA VAL A 222 -1.72 -17.16 8.61
C VAL A 222 -2.59 -18.41 8.61
N LYS A 223 -3.50 -18.52 7.64
CA LYS A 223 -4.28 -19.74 7.48
C LYS A 223 -3.37 -20.86 6.96
N PRO A 224 -3.50 -22.11 7.43
CA PRO A 224 -2.60 -23.20 7.04
C PRO A 224 -2.44 -23.36 5.52
N GLU A 225 -3.51 -23.18 4.74
CA GLU A 225 -3.49 -23.28 3.28
C GLU A 225 -2.69 -22.18 2.57
N PHE A 226 -2.32 -21.11 3.28
CA PHE A 226 -1.54 -19.98 2.75
C PHE A 226 -0.06 -20.04 3.12
N VAL A 227 0.32 -20.89 4.08
CA VAL A 227 1.71 -21.13 4.44
C VAL A 227 2.44 -21.77 3.23
N PRO A 228 3.71 -21.42 2.96
CA PRO A 228 4.44 -22.03 1.87
C PRO A 228 4.60 -23.52 2.12
N GLN A 229 4.38 -24.32 1.09
CA GLN A 229 4.46 -25.77 1.19
C GLN A 229 5.02 -26.36 -0.09
N ASP A 230 5.76 -27.45 0.05
CA ASP A 230 6.26 -28.20 -1.09
C ASP A 230 5.14 -29.09 -1.61
N VAL A 231 4.93 -29.08 -2.93
CA VAL A 231 3.84 -29.79 -3.60
C VAL A 231 4.35 -30.51 -4.83
N GLU A 232 3.66 -31.58 -5.21
CA GLU A 232 3.85 -32.19 -6.52
C GLU A 232 3.46 -31.19 -7.61
N PHE A 233 4.37 -30.96 -8.56
CA PHE A 233 4.20 -30.02 -9.65
C PHE A 233 5.14 -30.39 -10.80
N THR A 234 4.60 -30.61 -11.99
CA THR A 234 5.33 -31.12 -13.17
C THR A 234 5.09 -30.24 -14.40
N GLY A 235 5.91 -30.43 -15.44
CA GLY A 235 5.70 -29.79 -16.75
C GLY A 235 6.42 -28.45 -16.95
N TYR A 236 7.30 -28.08 -16.02
CA TYR A 236 8.13 -26.88 -16.09
C TYR A 236 9.56 -27.18 -15.62
N ASP A 237 10.52 -26.43 -16.14
CA ASP A 237 11.93 -26.59 -15.76
C ASP A 237 12.20 -26.11 -14.33
N ALA A 238 13.08 -26.80 -13.61
CA ALA A 238 13.55 -26.39 -12.29
C ALA A 238 14.13 -24.96 -12.33
N GLY A 239 13.81 -24.17 -11.29
CA GLY A 239 14.17 -22.74 -11.21
C GLY A 239 13.18 -21.80 -11.89
N THR A 240 12.12 -22.31 -12.54
CA THR A 240 11.04 -21.49 -13.10
C THR A 240 10.06 -21.05 -12.02
N ILE A 241 9.57 -19.82 -12.11
CA ILE A 241 8.39 -19.37 -11.35
C ILE A 241 7.15 -19.56 -12.23
N VAL A 242 6.12 -20.21 -11.72
CA VAL A 242 4.81 -20.30 -12.37
C VAL A 242 3.77 -19.60 -11.52
N ILE A 243 3.04 -18.66 -12.10
CA ILE A 243 1.97 -17.91 -11.44
C ILE A 243 0.63 -18.34 -12.04
N ASP A 244 -0.16 -19.06 -11.24
CA ASP A 244 -1.54 -19.35 -11.56
C ASP A 244 -2.44 -18.28 -10.95
N THR A 245 -2.92 -17.40 -11.82
CA THR A 245 -3.76 -16.26 -11.43
C THR A 245 -5.16 -16.70 -11.00
N SER A 246 -5.66 -17.82 -11.52
CA SER A 246 -6.99 -18.35 -11.21
C SER A 246 -7.02 -19.00 -9.83
N ALA A 247 -6.00 -19.82 -9.52
CA ALA A 247 -5.82 -20.44 -8.21
C ALA A 247 -5.28 -19.46 -7.16
N ARG A 248 -4.75 -18.30 -7.59
CA ARG A 248 -4.03 -17.33 -6.75
C ARG A 248 -2.88 -18.02 -6.02
N ARG A 249 -2.06 -18.71 -6.82
CA ARG A 249 -0.88 -19.44 -6.37
C ARG A 249 0.34 -19.07 -7.21
N LEU A 250 1.48 -19.01 -6.55
CA LEU A 250 2.79 -18.91 -7.18
C LEU A 250 3.57 -20.18 -6.81
N TYR A 251 4.24 -20.77 -7.80
CA TYR A 251 5.03 -21.98 -7.66
C TYR A 251 6.47 -21.64 -8.04
N LEU A 252 7.42 -21.88 -7.15
CA LEU A 252 8.83 -21.93 -7.50
C LEU A 252 9.17 -23.39 -7.75
N VAL A 253 9.43 -23.76 -9.01
CA VAL A 253 9.75 -25.14 -9.39
C VAL A 253 11.12 -25.50 -8.83
N GLU A 254 11.19 -26.48 -7.93
CA GLU A 254 12.43 -26.88 -7.25
C GLU A 254 13.05 -28.11 -7.91
N SER A 255 12.24 -28.98 -8.51
CA SER A 255 12.67 -30.16 -9.28
C SER A 255 11.71 -30.45 -10.44
N SER A 256 11.95 -31.51 -11.20
CA SER A 256 11.06 -31.95 -12.29
C SER A 256 9.66 -32.38 -11.82
N THR A 257 9.50 -32.69 -10.52
CA THR A 257 8.25 -33.20 -9.94
C THR A 257 7.75 -32.40 -8.74
N THR A 258 8.51 -31.40 -8.27
CA THR A 258 8.15 -30.63 -7.08
C THR A 258 8.30 -29.12 -7.27
N ALA A 259 7.44 -28.38 -6.58
CA ALA A 259 7.55 -26.93 -6.47
C ALA A 259 7.21 -26.47 -5.05
N ARG A 260 7.84 -25.38 -4.61
CA ARG A 260 7.39 -24.64 -3.43
C ARG A 260 6.25 -23.72 -3.82
N ARG A 261 5.08 -23.94 -3.22
CA ARG A 261 3.85 -23.19 -3.48
C ARG A 261 3.64 -22.08 -2.46
N TYR A 262 3.31 -20.89 -2.94
CA TYR A 262 2.96 -19.72 -2.14
C TYR A 262 1.54 -19.24 -2.47
N ALA A 263 0.83 -18.77 -1.44
CA ALA A 263 -0.41 -18.02 -1.66
C ALA A 263 -0.11 -16.58 -2.07
N ILE A 264 -0.84 -16.10 -3.08
CA ILE A 264 -0.77 -14.71 -3.55
C ILE A 264 -2.15 -14.05 -3.53
N ALA A 265 -2.17 -12.73 -3.57
CA ALA A 265 -3.33 -11.98 -4.04
C ALA A 265 -3.00 -11.37 -5.39
N VAL A 266 -3.95 -11.47 -6.32
CA VAL A 266 -3.79 -11.01 -7.70
C VAL A 266 -4.63 -9.76 -7.86
N GLY A 267 -4.03 -8.68 -8.37
CA GLY A 267 -4.81 -7.51 -8.73
C GLY A 267 -5.12 -7.44 -10.22
N ARG A 268 -5.89 -6.42 -10.60
CA ARG A 268 -6.47 -6.29 -11.95
C ARG A 268 -5.45 -6.40 -13.07
N GLU A 269 -4.29 -5.77 -12.93
CA GLU A 269 -3.20 -5.83 -13.92
C GLU A 269 -2.67 -7.26 -14.10
N GLY A 270 -2.47 -7.98 -13.00
CA GLY A 270 -2.02 -9.37 -13.02
C GLY A 270 -3.03 -10.33 -13.64
N LEU A 271 -4.32 -9.99 -13.63
CA LEU A 271 -5.37 -10.80 -14.28
C LEU A 271 -5.37 -10.65 -15.81
N GLN A 272 -4.89 -9.52 -16.34
CA GLN A 272 -4.92 -9.27 -17.79
C GLN A 272 -3.74 -9.87 -18.53
N PHE A 273 -2.63 -10.14 -17.83
CA PHE A 273 -1.41 -10.63 -18.45
C PHE A 273 -1.31 -12.16 -18.41
N LYS A 274 -0.98 -12.76 -19.55
CA LYS A 274 -0.67 -14.18 -19.71
C LYS A 274 0.55 -14.29 -20.60
N GLY A 275 1.47 -15.20 -20.27
CA GLY A 275 2.67 -15.41 -21.07
C GLY A 275 3.92 -15.66 -20.24
N THR A 276 5.07 -15.61 -20.90
CA THR A 276 6.38 -15.84 -20.29
C THR A 276 7.15 -14.52 -20.22
N VAL A 277 7.70 -14.24 -19.05
CA VAL A 277 8.54 -13.08 -18.74
C VAL A 277 9.74 -13.56 -17.91
N ALA A 278 10.64 -12.65 -17.54
CA ALA A 278 11.76 -12.97 -16.65
C ALA A 278 11.83 -11.98 -15.49
N VAL A 279 12.50 -12.39 -14.42
CA VAL A 279 12.90 -11.48 -13.35
C VAL A 279 13.95 -10.51 -13.91
N GLY A 280 13.62 -9.23 -14.06
CA GLY A 280 14.54 -8.23 -14.60
C GLY A 280 15.24 -7.36 -13.55
N ASP A 281 14.58 -7.09 -12.42
CA ASP A 281 15.17 -6.37 -11.27
C ASP A 281 14.61 -6.93 -9.96
N LYS A 282 15.35 -6.70 -8.87
CA LYS A 282 15.03 -7.15 -7.53
C LYS A 282 15.42 -6.05 -6.55
N GLN A 283 14.48 -5.56 -5.76
CA GLN A 283 14.73 -4.51 -4.77
C GLN A 283 14.35 -4.93 -3.35
N GLU A 284 15.18 -4.53 -2.40
CA GLU A 284 14.93 -4.62 -0.97
C GLU A 284 14.27 -3.33 -0.49
N TRP A 285 13.18 -3.46 0.26
CA TRP A 285 12.39 -2.34 0.76
C TRP A 285 12.15 -1.27 -0.33
N PRO A 286 11.46 -1.62 -1.42
CA PRO A 286 11.38 -0.80 -2.63
C PRO A 286 10.65 0.52 -2.39
N ARG A 287 11.00 1.54 -3.18
CA ARG A 287 10.19 2.77 -3.30
C ARG A 287 8.90 2.46 -4.06
N TRP A 288 7.79 3.05 -3.63
CA TRP A 288 6.51 2.90 -4.31
C TRP A 288 6.03 4.20 -4.91
N ILE A 289 5.63 4.19 -6.18
CA ILE A 289 5.00 5.32 -6.85
C ILE A 289 3.59 4.87 -7.27
N PRO A 290 2.51 5.53 -6.80
CA PRO A 290 1.17 5.23 -7.27
C PRO A 290 1.04 5.48 -8.76
N THR A 291 0.29 4.64 -9.47
CA THR A 291 0.04 4.83 -10.90
C THR A 291 -0.73 6.13 -11.15
N LEU A 292 -0.62 6.68 -12.36
CA LEU A 292 -1.33 7.90 -12.74
C LEU A 292 -2.84 7.76 -12.53
N ASP A 293 -3.40 6.58 -12.79
CA ASP A 293 -4.83 6.32 -12.59
C ASP A 293 -5.23 6.30 -11.11
N MET A 294 -4.37 5.77 -10.23
CA MET A 294 -4.58 5.88 -8.78
C MET A 294 -4.57 7.35 -8.35
N GLN A 295 -3.58 8.13 -8.81
CA GLN A 295 -3.48 9.56 -8.52
C GLN A 295 -4.69 10.35 -9.01
N LYS A 296 -5.21 10.04 -10.20
CA LYS A 296 -6.42 10.66 -10.76
C LYS A 296 -7.69 10.26 -9.99
N ARG A 297 -7.81 8.99 -9.61
CA ARG A 297 -9.01 8.44 -8.95
C ARG A 297 -9.16 8.94 -7.51
N GLU A 298 -8.07 9.00 -6.74
CA GLU A 298 -8.09 9.48 -5.36
C GLU A 298 -6.91 10.46 -5.09
N PRO A 299 -6.93 11.68 -5.66
CA PRO A 299 -5.81 12.62 -5.61
C PRO A 299 -5.48 13.07 -4.17
N LYS A 300 -6.49 13.17 -3.30
CA LYS A 300 -6.27 13.52 -1.88
C LYS A 300 -5.47 12.45 -1.13
N HIS A 301 -5.54 11.18 -1.55
CA HIS A 301 -4.84 10.08 -0.88
C HIS A 301 -3.49 9.79 -1.55
N TYR A 302 -3.47 9.66 -2.88
CA TYR A 302 -2.27 9.27 -3.62
C TYR A 302 -1.43 10.43 -4.14
N GLY A 303 -1.99 11.63 -4.29
CA GLY A 303 -1.28 12.79 -4.85
C GLY A 303 -0.07 13.24 -4.04
N GLN A 304 -0.09 13.00 -2.72
CA GLN A 304 1.07 13.26 -1.85
C GLN A 304 2.27 12.35 -2.13
N TYR A 305 2.06 11.22 -2.83
CA TYR A 305 3.11 10.24 -3.17
C TYR A 305 3.47 10.26 -4.66
N LYS A 306 3.15 11.34 -5.37
CA LYS A 306 3.47 11.49 -6.81
C LYS A 306 4.97 11.30 -7.11
N ASP A 307 5.82 11.74 -6.18
CA ASP A 307 7.29 11.66 -6.28
C ASP A 307 7.85 10.38 -5.63
N GLY A 308 6.96 9.51 -5.14
CA GLY A 308 7.27 8.25 -4.49
C GLY A 308 7.10 8.29 -2.97
N MET A 309 6.69 7.15 -2.43
CA MET A 309 6.75 6.81 -1.01
C MET A 309 8.01 5.99 -0.78
N ALA A 310 8.82 6.38 0.20
CA ALA A 310 9.99 5.62 0.62
C ALA A 310 9.62 4.17 1.01
N GLY A 311 10.52 3.24 0.78
CA GLY A 311 10.48 1.89 1.29
C GLY A 311 10.49 1.87 2.82
N GLY A 312 9.77 0.94 3.42
CA GLY A 312 9.66 0.84 4.87
C GLY A 312 8.32 0.28 5.30
N GLY A 313 8.07 0.28 6.61
CA GLY A 313 6.93 -0.43 7.21
C GLY A 313 5.53 0.05 6.79
N GLN A 314 5.41 1.20 6.11
CA GLN A 314 4.14 1.75 5.60
C GLN A 314 4.01 1.63 4.08
N ASN A 315 5.03 1.11 3.39
CA ASN A 315 5.04 1.04 1.95
C ASN A 315 4.18 -0.14 1.45
N PRO A 316 3.23 0.07 0.52
CA PRO A 316 2.33 -1.00 0.06
C PRO A 316 3.02 -2.10 -0.74
N LEU A 317 4.26 -1.90 -1.21
CA LEU A 317 5.09 -2.93 -1.82
C LEU A 317 5.75 -3.88 -0.81
N GLY A 318 5.70 -3.55 0.49
CA GLY A 318 6.23 -4.37 1.56
C GLY A 318 7.76 -4.47 1.57
N ALA A 319 8.27 -5.60 2.05
CA ALA A 319 9.68 -5.79 2.35
C ALA A 319 10.56 -6.03 1.10
N ARG A 320 10.00 -6.60 0.03
CA ARG A 320 10.71 -6.96 -1.21
C ARG A 320 9.81 -6.76 -2.42
N ALA A 321 10.42 -6.42 -3.56
CA ALA A 321 9.78 -6.47 -4.86
C ALA A 321 10.70 -7.11 -5.92
N ILE A 322 10.10 -7.93 -6.77
CA ILE A 322 10.69 -8.62 -7.91
C ILE A 322 9.98 -8.08 -9.15
N TYR A 323 10.72 -7.46 -10.06
CA TYR A 323 10.19 -6.76 -11.23
C TYR A 323 10.25 -7.67 -12.44
N LEU A 324 9.15 -7.77 -13.18
CA LEU A 324 9.00 -8.69 -14.29
C LEU A 324 9.21 -7.96 -15.63
N TYR A 325 10.08 -8.51 -16.46
CA TYR A 325 10.51 -7.92 -17.72
C TYR A 325 10.20 -8.85 -18.88
N ASP A 326 9.75 -8.27 -19.99
CA ASP A 326 9.67 -8.93 -21.29
C ASP A 326 10.86 -8.47 -22.13
N GLY A 327 11.88 -9.33 -22.22
CA GLY A 327 13.20 -8.95 -22.74
C GLY A 327 13.80 -7.79 -21.94
N LYS A 328 13.95 -6.62 -22.59
CA LYS A 328 14.48 -5.39 -21.97
C LYS A 328 13.40 -4.44 -21.44
N LYS A 329 12.12 -4.77 -21.64
CA LYS A 329 10.99 -3.89 -21.31
C LYS A 329 10.40 -4.26 -19.95
N ASP A 330 10.29 -3.28 -19.05
CA ASP A 330 9.52 -3.43 -17.82
C ASP A 330 8.05 -3.65 -18.17
N THR A 331 7.47 -4.76 -17.72
CA THR A 331 6.03 -5.05 -17.90
C THR A 331 5.16 -4.26 -16.93
N HIS A 332 5.80 -3.59 -15.96
CA HIS A 332 5.19 -3.02 -14.77
C HIS A 332 4.54 -4.04 -13.83
N LEU A 333 4.63 -5.33 -14.13
CA LEU A 333 4.23 -6.40 -13.24
C LEU A 333 5.31 -6.68 -12.20
N ARG A 334 4.86 -6.94 -10.98
CA ARG A 334 5.75 -7.14 -9.82
C ARG A 334 5.23 -8.25 -8.92
N ILE A 335 6.13 -9.09 -8.43
CA ILE A 335 5.87 -9.95 -7.27
C ILE A 335 6.39 -9.19 -6.05
N HIS A 336 5.53 -8.89 -5.09
CA HIS A 336 5.92 -8.00 -3.99
C HIS A 336 5.23 -8.34 -2.66
N GLY A 337 5.78 -7.83 -1.56
CA GLY A 337 5.22 -7.97 -0.21
C GLY A 337 3.96 -7.14 0.01
N THR A 338 3.44 -7.14 1.24
CA THR A 338 2.30 -6.28 1.62
C THR A 338 2.35 -5.93 3.09
N ILE A 339 1.86 -4.75 3.43
CA ILE A 339 1.61 -4.34 4.82
C ILE A 339 0.24 -4.80 5.34
N ALA A 340 -0.59 -5.36 4.46
CA ALA A 340 -1.93 -5.85 4.76
C ALA A 340 -2.02 -7.37 4.50
N PRO A 341 -1.42 -8.23 5.34
CA PRO A 341 -1.38 -9.68 5.12
C PRO A 341 -2.77 -10.32 5.05
N GLN A 342 -3.78 -9.71 5.67
CA GLN A 342 -5.18 -10.13 5.57
C GLN A 342 -5.77 -10.02 4.15
N SER A 343 -5.12 -9.31 3.22
CA SER A 343 -5.55 -9.25 1.82
C SER A 343 -5.10 -10.45 0.99
N ILE A 344 -4.27 -11.35 1.54
CA ILE A 344 -3.78 -12.52 0.78
C ILE A 344 -4.91 -13.53 0.59
N GLY A 345 -5.00 -14.08 -0.64
CA GLY A 345 -6.10 -14.96 -1.04
C GLY A 345 -7.38 -14.23 -1.46
N THR A 346 -7.39 -12.89 -1.52
CA THR A 346 -8.51 -12.10 -2.06
C THR A 346 -8.16 -11.46 -3.41
N SER A 347 -9.16 -10.89 -4.09
CA SER A 347 -8.93 -10.05 -5.26
C SER A 347 -8.47 -8.67 -4.81
N ALA A 348 -7.36 -8.18 -5.36
CA ALA A 348 -6.85 -6.85 -5.06
C ALA A 348 -7.30 -5.84 -6.14
N SER A 349 -7.71 -4.63 -5.73
CA SER A 349 -8.20 -3.63 -6.67
C SER A 349 -7.11 -3.02 -7.55
N ASN A 350 -5.86 -2.98 -7.06
CA ASN A 350 -4.72 -2.36 -7.75
C ASN A 350 -3.43 -3.17 -7.46
N GLY A 351 -2.54 -3.33 -8.43
CA GLY A 351 -1.25 -4.02 -8.26
C GLY A 351 -1.22 -5.45 -8.79
N CYS A 352 -0.02 -6.03 -8.86
CA CYS A 352 0.25 -7.22 -9.67
C CYS A 352 0.09 -8.51 -8.84
N PHE A 353 1.16 -9.00 -8.20
CA PHE A 353 1.13 -10.22 -7.40
C PHE A 353 1.64 -9.97 -5.97
N ARG A 354 0.72 -9.94 -5.01
CA ARG A 354 1.00 -9.63 -3.60
C ARG A 354 1.23 -10.89 -2.80
N MET A 355 2.22 -10.86 -1.92
CA MET A 355 2.61 -11.92 -0.99
C MET A 355 2.72 -11.34 0.42
N MET A 356 2.65 -12.20 1.44
CA MET A 356 3.08 -11.78 2.78
C MET A 356 4.57 -11.47 2.78
N ASN A 357 5.02 -10.54 3.64
CA ASN A 357 6.41 -10.10 3.65
C ASN A 357 7.38 -11.26 3.86
N GLU A 358 7.10 -12.15 4.81
CA GLU A 358 7.92 -13.34 5.07
C GLU A 358 8.04 -14.25 3.83
N HIS A 359 6.95 -14.41 3.08
CA HIS A 359 6.91 -15.28 1.90
C HIS A 359 7.63 -14.67 0.70
N VAL A 360 7.50 -13.35 0.49
CA VAL A 360 8.27 -12.69 -0.58
C VAL A 360 9.75 -12.60 -0.22
N MET A 361 10.11 -12.47 1.06
CA MET A 361 11.51 -12.49 1.51
C MET A 361 12.12 -13.86 1.25
N ASP A 362 11.39 -14.94 1.54
CA ASP A 362 11.80 -16.30 1.19
C ASP A 362 11.99 -16.47 -0.32
N LEU A 363 10.97 -16.14 -1.14
CA LEU A 363 11.07 -16.20 -2.60
C LEU A 363 12.23 -15.36 -3.14
N TYR A 364 12.38 -14.12 -2.66
CA TYR A 364 13.44 -13.20 -3.07
C TYR A 364 14.83 -13.77 -2.82
N SER A 365 15.02 -14.54 -1.74
CA SER A 365 16.31 -15.16 -1.43
C SER A 365 16.66 -16.35 -2.34
N ARG A 366 15.67 -16.94 -3.00
CA ARG A 366 15.80 -18.18 -3.80
C ARG A 366 15.94 -17.92 -5.30
N VAL A 367 15.34 -16.84 -5.80
CA VAL A 367 15.27 -16.54 -7.25
C VAL A 367 16.33 -15.52 -7.64
N ARG A 368 16.79 -15.53 -8.88
CA ARG A 368 17.82 -14.61 -9.37
C ARG A 368 17.26 -13.72 -10.48
N VAL A 369 17.93 -12.60 -10.76
CA VAL A 369 17.70 -11.89 -12.02
C VAL A 369 17.96 -12.84 -13.20
N GLY A 370 17.06 -12.84 -14.17
CA GLY A 370 17.01 -13.78 -15.29
C GLY A 370 16.13 -15.02 -15.05
N THR A 371 15.65 -15.26 -13.83
CA THR A 371 14.72 -16.37 -13.55
C THR A 371 13.47 -16.26 -14.44
N LYS A 372 13.16 -17.35 -15.15
CA LYS A 372 11.96 -17.46 -16.00
C LYS A 372 10.69 -17.42 -15.16
N VAL A 373 9.69 -16.69 -15.62
CA VAL A 373 8.39 -16.56 -14.99
C VAL A 373 7.30 -16.84 -16.02
N VAL A 374 6.43 -17.80 -15.74
CA VAL A 374 5.28 -18.15 -16.59
C VAL A 374 4.00 -17.75 -15.86
N ILE A 375 3.12 -17.00 -16.53
CA ILE A 375 1.86 -16.52 -15.97
C ILE A 375 0.70 -17.16 -16.73
N ILE A 376 -0.10 -17.95 -16.03
CA ILE A 376 -1.21 -18.76 -16.58
C ILE A 376 -2.57 -18.38 -16.01
#